data_AF-A0A0R3LC00-F1
#
_entry.id   AF-A0A0R3LC00-F1
#
_cell.length_a   1.000
_cell.length_b   1.000
_cell.length_c   1.000
_cell.angle_alpha   90.00
_cell.angle_beta   90.00
_cell.angle_gamma   90.00
#
_symmetry.space_group_name_H-M   'P 1'
#
loop_
_entity.id
_entity.type
_entity.pdbx_description
1 polymer ?
#
loop_
_entity_poly.entity_id
_entity_poly.type
_entity_poly.pdbx_seq_one_letter_code
_entity_poly.pdbx_strand_id
1 'polypeptide(L)'
;MPGGRRLVTLRNAIKHLSKTVPKSEHDHPKVQHAAASLAGAAEGRDFVMHARIAVIQALERNNAPPPLREVGQAVPLRNARAEE
;
A
#
# COMPACT_ATOMS: atom_id res chain seq x y z
N MET A 1 -6.25 0.91 0.15
CA MET A 1 -5.49 1.81 -0.75
C MET A 1 -5.79 3.23 -0.35
N PRO A 2 -4.92 4.19 -0.66
CA PRO A 2 -5.26 5.60 -0.57
C PRO A 2 -6.63 5.85 -1.22
N GLY A 3 -7.53 6.58 -0.55
CA GLY A 3 -8.89 6.85 -1.04
C GLY A 3 -9.88 5.67 -0.94
N GLY A 4 -9.62 4.65 -0.12
CA GLY A 4 -10.60 3.59 0.18
C GLY A 4 -10.76 2.50 -0.88
N ARG A 5 -10.02 2.57 -2.00
CA ARG A 5 -10.10 1.58 -3.07
C ARG A 5 -9.68 0.18 -2.58
N ARG A 6 -10.49 -0.84 -2.89
CA ARG A 6 -10.18 -2.25 -2.61
C ARG A 6 -9.64 -2.90 -3.89
N LEU A 7 -8.39 -3.36 -3.85
CA LEU A 7 -7.83 -4.22 -4.90
C LEU A 7 -8.19 -5.66 -4.54
N VAL A 8 -9.23 -6.18 -5.18
CA VAL A 8 -9.79 -7.50 -4.85
C VAL A 8 -8.87 -8.65 -5.27
N THR A 9 -7.92 -8.39 -6.19
CA THR A 9 -7.00 -9.39 -6.73
C THR A 9 -5.61 -8.82 -6.93
N LEU A 10 -4.58 -9.69 -6.95
CA LEU A 10 -3.20 -9.32 -7.28
C LEU A 10 -3.10 -8.72 -8.70
N ARG A 11 -3.89 -9.23 -9.66
CA ARG A 11 -4.01 -8.65 -11.01
C ARG A 11 -4.46 -7.19 -10.97
N ASN A 12 -5.48 -6.88 -10.16
CA ASN A 12 -5.95 -5.51 -10.01
C ASN A 12 -4.89 -4.62 -9.36
N ALA A 13 -4.09 -5.17 -8.44
CA ALA A 13 -3.00 -4.47 -7.79
C ALA A 13 -1.88 -4.09 -8.77
N ILE A 14 -1.39 -5.05 -9.55
CA ILE A 14 -0.37 -4.80 -10.59
C ILE A 14 -0.87 -3.75 -11.59
N LYS A 15 -2.11 -3.90 -12.08
CA LYS A 15 -2.72 -2.96 -13.03
C LYS A 15 -2.85 -1.55 -12.46
N HIS A 16 -3.11 -1.43 -11.16
CA HIS A 16 -3.20 -0.11 -10.52
C HIS A 16 -1.81 0.50 -10.33
N LEU A 17 -0.84 -0.29 -9.86
CA LEU A 17 0.55 0.15 -9.69
C LEU A 17 1.13 0.65 -11.02
N SER A 18 0.97 -0.11 -12.11
CA SER A 18 1.49 0.27 -13.44
C SER A 18 0.82 1.49 -14.05
N LYS A 19 -0.43 1.78 -13.66
CA LYS A 19 -1.15 3.00 -14.09
C LYS A 19 -0.75 4.24 -13.30
N THR A 20 -0.41 4.07 -12.02
CA THR A 20 -0.12 5.20 -11.12
C THR A 20 1.36 5.56 -11.12
N VAL A 21 2.25 4.61 -11.37
CA VAL A 21 3.69 4.84 -11.39
C VAL A 21 4.17 4.93 -12.85
N PRO A 22 4.68 6.09 -13.31
CA PRO A 22 5.20 6.23 -14.66
C PRO A 22 6.42 5.32 -14.87
N LYS A 23 6.65 4.89 -16.12
CA LYS A 23 7.76 3.97 -16.47
C LYS A 23 9.13 4.48 -16.00
N SER A 24 9.35 5.80 -16.02
CA SER A 24 10.59 6.43 -15.55
C SER A 24 10.89 6.20 -14.08
N GLU A 25 9.89 5.83 -13.27
CA GLU A 25 10.02 5.57 -11.84
C GLU A 25 9.94 4.06 -11.51
N HIS A 26 9.94 3.18 -12.50
CA HIS A 26 9.85 1.73 -12.26
C HIS A 26 11.08 1.19 -11.53
N ASP A 27 12.24 1.83 -11.68
CA ASP A 27 13.47 1.48 -10.95
C ASP A 27 13.49 2.01 -9.51
N HIS A 28 12.45 2.74 -9.07
CA HIS A 28 12.37 3.22 -7.70
C HIS A 28 12.29 2.03 -6.72
N PRO A 29 13.09 1.99 -5.63
CA PRO A 29 13.18 0.82 -4.74
C PRO A 29 11.83 0.34 -4.19
N LYS A 30 10.97 1.26 -3.75
CA LYS A 30 9.61 0.93 -3.27
C LYS A 30 8.74 0.29 -4.37
N VAL A 31 8.93 0.65 -5.64
CA VAL A 31 8.17 0.13 -6.79
C VAL A 31 8.63 -1.27 -7.14
N GLN A 32 9.95 -1.50 -7.19
CA GLN A 32 10.54 -2.83 -7.36
C GLN A 32 10.14 -3.77 -6.22
N HIS A 33 10.15 -3.30 -4.97
CA HIS A 33 9.68 -4.08 -3.83
C HIS A 33 8.20 -4.47 -3.97
N ALA A 34 7.33 -3.54 -4.35
CA ALA A 34 5.92 -3.85 -4.59
C ALA A 34 5.72 -4.88 -5.71
N ALA A 35 6.47 -4.77 -6.80
CA ALA A 35 6.42 -5.74 -7.89
C ALA A 35 6.88 -7.14 -7.43
N ALA A 36 7.98 -7.22 -6.70
CA ALA A 36 8.52 -8.47 -6.16
C ALA A 36 7.55 -9.15 -5.17
N SER A 37 6.97 -8.40 -4.23
CA SER A 37 5.99 -8.96 -3.28
C SER A 37 4.68 -9.37 -3.96
N LEU A 38 4.25 -8.67 -5.01
CA LEU A 38 3.10 -9.09 -5.81
C LEU A 38 3.36 -10.41 -6.54
N ALA A 39 4.55 -10.58 -7.11
CA ALA A 39 4.98 -11.83 -7.74
C ALA A 39 5.08 -12.96 -6.72
N GLY A 40 5.74 -12.72 -5.58
CA GLY A 40 5.84 -13.67 -4.48
C GLY A 40 4.47 -14.12 -3.97
N ALA A 41 3.52 -13.20 -3.80
CA ALA A 41 2.16 -13.54 -3.38
C ALA A 41 1.40 -14.35 -4.44
N ALA A 42 1.63 -14.08 -5.74
CA ALA A 42 1.00 -14.84 -6.82
C ALA A 42 1.54 -16.27 -6.93
N GLU A 43 2.81 -16.47 -6.58
CA GLU A 43 3.50 -17.75 -6.58
C GLU A 43 3.34 -18.52 -5.26
N GLY A 44 2.61 -17.96 -4.28
CA GLY A 44 2.46 -18.56 -2.95
C GLY A 44 3.72 -18.51 -2.08
N ARG A 45 4.71 -17.70 -2.46
CA ARG A 45 5.99 -17.52 -1.73
C ARG A 45 5.98 -16.33 -0.76
N ASP A 46 4.97 -15.46 -0.83
CA ASP A 46 4.81 -14.29 0.04
C ASP A 46 3.35 -14.14 0.48
N PHE A 47 3.11 -13.40 1.57
CA PHE A 47 1.76 -13.13 2.05
C PHE A 47 1.11 -11.99 1.27
N VAL A 48 -0.17 -12.16 0.93
CA VAL A 48 -1.00 -11.12 0.28
C VAL A 48 -0.99 -9.81 1.07
N MET A 49 -0.87 -9.88 2.40
CA MET A 49 -0.75 -8.71 3.27
C MET A 49 0.54 -7.93 3.02
N HIS A 50 1.68 -8.61 2.87
CA HIS A 50 2.95 -7.95 2.56
C HIS A 50 2.90 -7.26 1.19
N ALA A 51 2.39 -7.96 0.17
CA ALA A 51 2.17 -7.35 -1.15
C ALA A 51 1.29 -6.11 -1.08
N ARG A 52 0.25 -6.13 -0.24
CA ARG A 52 -0.62 -4.96 -0.03
C ARG A 52 0.13 -3.78 0.62
N ILE A 53 0.95 -4.03 1.63
CA ILE A 53 1.76 -3.00 2.30
C ILE A 53 2.77 -2.41 1.31
N ALA A 54 3.49 -3.26 0.58
CA ALA A 54 4.48 -2.84 -0.40
C ALA A 54 3.85 -1.95 -1.49
N VAL A 55 2.67 -2.32 -2.01
CA VAL A 55 1.94 -1.49 -2.97
C VAL A 55 1.55 -0.13 -2.38
N ILE A 56 1.12 -0.06 -1.12
CA ILE A 56 0.82 1.23 -0.46
C ILE A 56 2.09 2.09 -0.39
N GLN A 57 3.21 1.52 0.03
CA GLN A 57 4.49 2.22 0.08
C GLN A 57 4.95 2.71 -1.29
N ALA A 58 4.75 1.93 -2.36
CA ALA A 58 5.06 2.35 -3.72
C ALA A 58 4.17 3.51 -4.21
N LEU A 59 2.90 3.53 -3.82
CA LEU A 59 2.00 4.63 -4.16
C LEU A 59 2.35 5.91 -3.40
N GLU A 60 2.80 5.79 -2.16
CA GLU A 60 3.25 6.89 -1.31
C GLU A 60 4.75 7.16 -1.44
N ARG A 61 5.39 6.68 -2.52
CA ARG A 61 6.86 6.70 -2.65
C ARG A 61 7.50 8.08 -2.48
N ASN A 62 6.81 9.12 -2.93
CA ASN A 62 7.25 10.52 -2.89
C ASN A 62 6.82 11.27 -1.62
N ASN A 63 6.11 10.60 -0.71
CA ASN A 63 5.74 11.18 0.58
C ASN A 63 6.84 10.90 1.60
N ALA A 64 7.13 11.90 2.44
CA ALA A 64 7.91 11.67 3.64
C ALA A 64 7.21 10.60 4.50
N PRO A 65 7.97 9.68 5.13
CA PRO A 65 7.38 8.76 6.07
C PRO A 65 6.63 9.57 7.14
N PRO A 66 5.46 9.10 7.61
CA PRO A 66 4.79 9.78 8.71
C PRO A 66 5.77 9.89 9.88
N PRO A 67 5.75 11.00 10.64
CA PRO A 67 6.61 11.12 11.81
C PRO A 67 6.36 9.91 12.71
N LEU A 68 7.44 9.32 13.20
CA LEU A 68 7.35 8.28 14.22
C LEU A 68 6.56 8.87 15.37
N ARG A 69 5.40 8.27 15.67
CA ARG A 69 4.58 8.71 16.79
C ARG A 69 5.39 8.49 18.06
N GLU A 70 5.50 9.53 18.87
CA GLU A 70 6.00 9.36 20.23
C GLU A 70 5.07 8.39 20.96
N VAL A 71 5.68 7.44 21.68
CA VAL A 71 4.95 6.47 22.51
C VAL A 71 4.11 7.26 23.51
N GLY A 72 2.79 7.30 23.31
CA GLY A 72 1.85 8.04 24.17
C GLY A 72 0.80 8.88 23.44
N GLN A 73 0.96 9.16 22.15
CA GLN A 73 -0.07 9.89 21.39
C GLN A 73 -1.25 8.97 21.00
N ALA A 74 -2.27 8.91 21.84
CA ALA A 74 -3.53 8.25 21.53
C ALA A 74 -4.30 9.01 20.44
N VAL A 75 -4.71 8.31 19.37
CA VAL A 75 -5.70 8.83 18.43
C VAL A 75 -7.06 8.67 19.09
N PRO A 76 -7.86 9.74 19.29
CA PRO A 76 -9.23 9.56 19.76
C PRO A 76 -9.97 8.71 18.71
N LEU A 77 -10.45 7.53 19.15
CA LEU A 77 -11.30 6.69 18.33
C LEU A 77 -12.52 7.52 17.96
N ARG A 78 -12.64 7.87 16.67
CA ARG A 78 -13.74 8.67 16.16
C ARG A 78 -15.03 7.93 16.43
N ASN A 79 -15.83 8.44 17.38
CA ASN A 79 -17.12 7.88 17.78
C ASN A 79 -17.96 7.57 16.55
N ALA A 80 -18.33 6.29 16.39
CA ALA A 80 -19.37 5.88 15.47
C ALA A 80 -20.63 6.65 15.86
N ARG A 81 -21.21 7.39 14.91
CA ARG A 81 -22.47 8.09 15.10
C ARG A 81 -23.49 7.08 15.62
N ALA A 82 -24.11 7.43 16.74
CA ALA A 82 -25.32 6.80 17.23
C ALA A 82 -26.37 6.82 16.12
N GLU A 83 -26.98 5.67 15.91
CA GLU A 83 -28.21 5.54 15.14
C GLU A 83 -29.33 6.34 15.83
N GLU A 84 -30.10 7.05 15.03
CA GLU A 84 -31.51 7.41 15.29
C GLU A 84 -32.28 7.18 13.98
#